data_AF-A0A3N4V302-F1
#
_entry.id   AF-A0A3N4V302-F1
#
_cell.length_a   1.000
_cell.length_b   1.000
_cell.length_c   1.000
_cell.angle_alpha   90.00
_cell.angle_beta   90.00
_cell.angle_gamma   90.00
#
_symmetry.space_group_name_H-M   'P 1'
#
loop_
_entity.id
_entity.type
_entity.pdbx_description
1 polymer ?
#
loop_
_entity_poly.entity_id
_entity_poly.type
_entity_poly.pdbx_seq_one_letter_code
_entity_poly.pdbx_strand_id
1 'polypeptide(L)' 'MTSTSDAQLVDGFSVKMTVPASFPAGEAYAEIVGWDYSLCNDNGSCASPSGSVTVSAGQ' A
#
# COMPACT_ATOMS: atom_id res chain seq x y z
N MET A 1 16.72 -4.33 10.33
CA MET A 1 16.35 -5.72 9.96
C MET A 1 15.29 -5.62 8.88
N THR A 2 15.66 -5.81 7.61
CA THR A 2 14.75 -5.58 6.47
C THR A 2 14.01 -6.87 6.16
N SER A 3 12.78 -7.02 6.64
CA SER A 3 11.94 -8.17 6.29
C SER A 3 11.41 -7.96 4.87
N THR A 4 11.82 -8.82 3.93
CA THR A 4 11.30 -8.83 2.56
C THR A 4 10.36 -10.01 2.41
N SER A 5 9.06 -9.73 2.31
CA SER A 5 8.05 -10.73 1.98
C SER A 5 7.93 -10.83 0.46
N ASP A 6 8.65 -11.76 -0.16
CA ASP A 6 8.53 -12.13 -1.57
C ASP A 6 7.47 -13.24 -1.72
N ALA A 7 6.21 -12.91 -1.45
CA ALA A 7 5.11 -13.75 -1.89
C ALA A 7 4.90 -13.48 -3.38
N GLN A 8 5.18 -14.47 -4.23
CA GLN A 8 4.80 -14.42 -5.65
C GLN A 8 3.27 -14.25 -5.72
N LEU A 9 2.81 -13.08 -6.12
CA LEU A 9 1.41 -12.81 -6.35
C LEU A 9 0.99 -13.57 -7.61
N VAL A 10 -0.02 -14.44 -7.50
CA VAL A 10 -0.60 -15.17 -8.65
C VAL A 10 -1.36 -14.19 -9.56
N ASP A 11 -1.97 -13.17 -8.95
CA ASP A 11 -2.45 -11.91 -9.53
C ASP A 11 -2.29 -10.83 -8.45
N GLY A 12 -1.91 -9.61 -8.84
CA GLY A 12 -1.72 -8.47 -7.94
C GLY A 12 -0.39 -7.75 -8.14
N PHE A 13 -0.16 -6.72 -7.32
CA PHE A 13 1.08 -5.95 -7.33
C PHE A 13 1.64 -5.85 -5.90
N SER A 14 2.95 -5.70 -5.80
CA SER A 14 3.64 -5.43 -4.53
C SER A 14 4.44 -4.16 -4.67
N VAL A 15 4.41 -3.30 -3.65
CA VAL A 15 5.21 -2.09 -3.58
C VAL A 15 6.00 -2.06 -2.28
N LYS A 16 7.25 -1.60 -2.36
CA LYS A 16 8.07 -1.32 -1.19
C LYS A 16 8.09 0.19 -0.98
N MET A 17 7.72 0.62 0.23
CA MET A 17 7.74 2.02 0.64
C MET A 17 8.64 2.17 1.86
N THR A 18 9.55 3.15 1.81
CA THR A 18 10.36 3.51 2.97
C THR A 18 9.66 4.62 3.74
N VAL A 19 9.34 4.35 5.01
CA VAL A 19 8.81 5.36 5.92
C VAL A 19 9.97 6.20 6.45
N PRO A 20 9.98 7.54 6.25
CA PRO A 20 11.02 8.40 6.79
C PRO A 20 11.10 8.31 8.33
N ALA A 21 12.30 8.42 8.90
CA ALA A 21 12.46 8.38 10.37
C ALA A 21 11.73 9.52 11.10
N SER A 22 11.46 10.63 10.41
CA SER A 22 10.68 11.76 10.93
C SER A 22 9.16 11.58 10.78
N PHE A 23 8.70 10.47 10.18
CA PHE A 23 7.28 10.22 10.02
C PHE A 23 6.64 9.94 11.39
N PRO A 24 5.49 10.56 11.72
CA PRO A 24 4.85 10.36 13.01
C PRO A 24 4.49 8.89 13.25
N ALA A 25 4.75 8.41 14.46
CA ALA A 25 4.23 7.12 14.90
C ALA A 25 2.71 7.17 15.06
N GLY A 26 2.03 6.07 14.78
CA GLY A 26 0.58 5.95 14.90
C GLY A 26 -0.08 5.27 13.71
N GLU A 27 -1.41 5.42 13.62
CA GLU A 27 -2.18 4.94 12.47
C GLU A 27 -1.94 5.83 11.25
N ALA A 28 -1.64 5.18 10.12
CA ALA A 28 -1.51 5.81 8.83
C ALA A 28 -2.34 5.04 7.79
N TYR A 29 -2.65 5.70 6.69
CA TYR A 29 -3.39 5.14 5.58
C TYR A 29 -2.54 5.20 4.32
N ALA A 30 -2.56 4.13 3.53
CA ALA A 30 -1.90 4.04 2.24
C ALA A 30 -2.92 3.66 1.16
N GLU A 31 -2.84 4.32 0.02
CA GLU A 31 -3.65 4.04 -1.17
C GLU A 31 -2.83 4.20 -2.44
N ILE A 32 -3.23 3.53 -3.51
CA ILE A 32 -2.73 3.86 -4.85
C ILE A 32 -3.54 5.02 -5.42
N VAL A 33 -2.94 6.20 -5.43
CA VAL A 33 -3.49 7.37 -6.12
C VAL A 33 -3.32 7.21 -7.62
N GLY A 34 -4.39 7.48 -8.38
CA GLY A 34 -4.37 7.37 -9.84
C GLY A 34 -4.49 5.94 -10.38
N TRP A 35 -5.15 5.06 -9.63
CA TRP A 35 -5.50 3.72 -10.13
C TRP A 35 -6.25 3.83 -11.46
N ASP A 36 -5.82 3.05 -12.45
CA ASP A 36 -6.49 3.03 -13.76
C ASP A 36 -7.75 2.17 -13.69
N TYR A 37 -8.91 2.83 -13.77
CA TYR A 37 -10.22 2.19 -13.74
C TYR A 37 -10.73 1.81 -15.13
N SER A 38 -9.98 2.04 -16.21
CA SER A 38 -10.42 1.77 -17.58
C SER A 38 -10.72 0.30 -17.87
N LEU A 39 -10.18 -0.60 -17.04
CA LEU A 39 -10.39 -2.05 -17.11
C LEU A 39 -11.55 -2.52 -16.21
N CYS A 40 -12.19 -1.62 -15.46
CA CYS A 40 -13.35 -1.93 -14.63
C CYS A 40 -14.63 -1.86 -15.48
N ASN A 41 -15.54 -2.83 -15.29
CA ASN A 41 -16.78 -2.94 -16.09
C ASN A 41 -17.72 -1.72 -16.02
N ASP A 42 -17.52 -0.80 -15.08
CA ASP A 42 -18.38 0.36 -14.81
C ASP A 42 -17.59 1.60 -14.34
N ASN A 43 -16.30 1.71 -14.70
CA ASN A 43 -15.41 2.82 -14.32
C ASN A 43 -15.26 3.06 -12.80
N GLY A 44 -15.66 2.12 -11.92
CA GLY A 44 -15.56 2.34 -10.47
C GLY A 44 -15.75 1.13 -9.56
N SER A 45 -16.19 -0.04 -10.07
CA SER A 45 -16.39 -1.25 -9.26
C SER A 45 -15.10 -1.79 -8.66
N CYS A 46 -13.94 -1.55 -9.30
CA CYS A 46 -12.66 -1.86 -8.67
C CYS A 46 -12.25 -0.64 -7.84
N ALA A 47 -12.50 -0.64 -6.54
CA ALA A 47 -11.91 0.36 -5.66
C ALA A 47 -10.38 0.28 -5.75
N SER A 48 -9.69 1.43 -5.69
CA SER A 48 -8.23 1.42 -5.63
C SER A 48 -7.76 0.64 -4.39
N PRO A 49 -6.72 -0.20 -4.52
CA PRO A 49 -6.13 -0.88 -3.39
C PRO A 49 -5.69 0.13 -2.34
N SER A 50 -6.14 -0.09 -1.11
CA SER A 50 -5.82 0.77 0.02
C SER A 50 -5.86 -0.01 1.33
N GLY A 51 -5.26 0.55 2.37
CA GLY A 51 -5.27 -0.06 3.70
C GLY A 51 -4.67 0.81 4.78
N SER A 52 -5.06 0.53 6.01
CA SER A 52 -4.45 1.12 7.20
C SER A 52 -3.19 0.35 7.61
N VAL A 53 -2.17 1.09 8.01
CA VAL A 53 -0.92 0.56 8.55
C VAL A 53 -0.59 1.27 9.85
N THR A 54 0.09 0.57 10.77
CA THR A 54 0.61 1.20 12.00
C THR A 54 2.09 1.48 11.83
N VAL A 55 2.48 2.75 11.92
CA VAL A 55 3.88 3.14 11.97
C VAL A 55 4.36 3.07 13.41
N SER A 56 5.29 2.15 13.67
CA SER A 56 5.97 2.09 14.96
C SER A 56 6.96 3.26 15.08
N ALA A 57 7.06 3.86 16.27
CA ALA A 57 8.16 4.76 16.56
C ALA A 57 9.48 3.99 16.38
N GLY A 58 10.42 4.56 15.62
CA GLY A 58 11.74 3.95 15.44
C GLY A 58 12.39 3.74 16.80
N GLN A 59 12.83 2.51 17.07
CA GLN A 59 13.69 2.18 18.20
C GLN A 59 15.09 2.75 17.98
#